data_AF-A0A8S3S807-F1
#
_entry.id   AF-A0A8S3S807-F1
#
_cell.length_a   1.000
_cell.length_b   1.000
_cell.length_c   1.000
_cell.angle_alpha   90.00
_cell.angle_beta   90.00
_cell.angle_gamma   90.00
#
_symmetry.space_group_name_H-M   'P 1'
#
loop_
_entity.id
_entity.type
_entity.pdbx_description
1 polymer ?
#
loop_
_entity_poly.entity_id
_entity_poly.type
_entity_poly.pdbx_seq_one_letter_code
_entity_poly.pdbx_strand_id
1 'polypeptide(L)'
;MVTLLRNLTKLDPTLAGFDRLPATTKTSKGADLVRIKYYRNYLAHLDDGKVDTTYFGTAWLDITEVNHWDQTNQEIMLDIKRSNDEIRELKESFASLKRSYAEMMKSQQLLQESHDLLQEDYTHVTKEMKEMKSFQKDPVPWNIRGKLLEIKLGMFQ
;
A
#
# COMPACT_ATOMS: atom_id res chain seq x y z
N MET A 1 -16.21 -33.66 -12.29
CA MET A 1 -14.88 -33.01 -12.32
C MET A 1 -14.75 -32.09 -13.54
N VAL A 2 -15.41 -30.92 -13.52
CA VAL A 2 -15.44 -29.94 -14.63
C VAL A 2 -15.51 -28.48 -14.13
N THR A 3 -16.01 -28.24 -12.91
CA THR A 3 -16.16 -26.90 -12.34
C THR A 3 -14.83 -26.24 -11.96
N LEU A 4 -13.85 -26.99 -11.43
CA LEU A 4 -12.56 -26.42 -11.02
C LEU A 4 -11.75 -25.87 -12.21
N LEU A 5 -11.67 -26.60 -13.32
CA LEU A 5 -10.91 -26.15 -14.49
C LEU A 5 -11.56 -24.97 -15.23
N ARG A 6 -12.90 -24.86 -15.21
CA ARG A 6 -13.62 -23.72 -15.80
C ARG A 6 -13.49 -22.44 -14.99
N ASN A 7 -13.35 -22.56 -13.66
CA ASN A 7 -13.35 -21.40 -12.76
C ASN A 7 -11.95 -20.85 -12.45
N LEU A 8 -10.91 -21.67 -12.58
CA LEU A 8 -9.53 -21.25 -12.30
C LEU A 8 -8.88 -20.45 -13.43
N THR A 9 -9.47 -20.46 -14.62
CA THR A 9 -8.87 -19.88 -15.81
C THR A 9 -9.86 -19.07 -16.62
N LYS A 10 -9.54 -17.80 -16.92
CA LYS A 10 -10.21 -16.99 -17.96
C LYS A 10 -9.84 -17.49 -19.37
N LEU A 11 -9.88 -18.80 -19.57
CA LEU A 11 -9.54 -19.40 -20.87
C LEU A 11 -10.80 -19.47 -21.69
N ASP A 12 -10.78 -18.80 -22.84
CA ASP A 12 -11.86 -18.92 -23.81
C ASP A 12 -11.97 -20.39 -24.24
N PRO A 13 -13.14 -21.02 -24.06
CA PRO A 13 -13.35 -22.33 -24.64
C PRO A 13 -13.13 -22.22 -26.15
N THR A 14 -12.53 -23.25 -26.75
CA THR A 14 -12.51 -23.36 -28.21
C THR A 14 -13.95 -23.32 -28.73
N LEU A 15 -14.17 -22.89 -29.98
CA LEU A 15 -15.51 -22.76 -30.59
C LEU A 15 -16.39 -24.04 -30.46
N ALA A 16 -15.75 -25.20 -30.24
CA ALA A 16 -16.38 -26.51 -30.06
C ALA A 16 -16.66 -26.91 -28.60
N GLY A 17 -16.30 -26.07 -27.62
CA GLY A 17 -16.45 -26.33 -26.18
C GLY A 17 -15.39 -27.26 -25.60
N PHE A 18 -15.64 -27.79 -24.39
CA PHE A 18 -14.69 -28.63 -23.65
C PHE A 18 -14.82 -30.13 -23.90
N ASP A 19 -15.81 -30.57 -24.70
CA ASP A 19 -16.17 -31.99 -24.86
C ASP A 19 -15.69 -32.59 -26.18
N ARG A 20 -15.07 -31.80 -27.05
CA ARG A 20 -14.58 -32.25 -28.36
C ARG A 20 -13.10 -31.95 -28.50
N LEU A 21 -12.35 -32.89 -29.08
CA LEU A 21 -10.93 -32.70 -29.33
C LEU A 21 -10.72 -31.50 -30.28
N PRO A 22 -9.87 -30.52 -29.93
CA PRO A 22 -9.57 -29.40 -30.80
C PRO A 22 -8.70 -29.85 -31.98
N ALA A 23 -8.63 -29.03 -33.04
CA ALA A 23 -7.73 -29.31 -34.16
C ALA A 23 -6.27 -29.33 -33.68
N THR A 24 -5.45 -30.23 -34.24
CA THR A 24 -4.02 -30.38 -33.89
C THR A 24 -3.21 -29.10 -34.07
N THR A 25 -3.65 -28.20 -34.97
CA THR A 25 -3.05 -26.88 -35.19
C THR A 25 -3.36 -25.85 -34.10
N LYS A 26 -4.29 -26.13 -33.18
CA LYS A 26 -4.64 -25.22 -32.08
C LYS A 26 -3.71 -25.43 -30.89
N THR A 27 -2.90 -24.41 -30.61
CA THR A 27 -1.83 -24.46 -29.61
C THR A 27 -2.08 -23.57 -28.39
N SER A 28 -3.32 -23.12 -28.19
CA SER A 28 -3.67 -22.27 -27.05
C SER A 28 -3.82 -23.07 -25.77
N LYS A 29 -3.50 -22.45 -24.62
CA LYS A 29 -3.68 -23.03 -23.27
C LYS A 29 -5.09 -23.63 -23.06
N GLY A 30 -6.11 -23.02 -23.66
CA GLY A 30 -7.48 -23.54 -23.65
C GLY A 30 -7.64 -24.85 -24.43
N ALA A 31 -7.02 -24.96 -25.62
CA ALA A 31 -7.04 -26.19 -26.41
C ALA A 31 -6.37 -27.36 -25.67
N ASP A 32 -5.28 -27.12 -24.95
CA ASP A 32 -4.57 -28.18 -24.22
C ASP A 32 -5.37 -28.68 -23.02
N LEU A 33 -6.05 -27.79 -22.31
CA LEU A 33 -7.00 -28.20 -21.26
C LEU A 33 -8.14 -29.03 -21.83
N VAL A 34 -8.62 -28.73 -23.03
CA VAL A 34 -9.64 -29.55 -23.71
C VAL A 34 -9.06 -30.94 -24.07
N ARG A 35 -7.83 -31.03 -24.58
CA ARG A 35 -7.16 -32.33 -24.86
C ARG A 35 -7.01 -33.17 -23.58
N ILE A 36 -6.48 -32.60 -22.51
CA ILE A 36 -6.31 -33.29 -21.21
C ILE A 36 -7.65 -33.80 -20.70
N LYS A 37 -8.69 -32.95 -20.72
CA LYS A 37 -10.03 -33.35 -20.29
C LYS A 37 -10.59 -34.46 -21.17
N TYR A 38 -10.44 -34.36 -22.49
CA TYR A 38 -10.95 -35.34 -23.45
C TYR A 38 -10.31 -36.71 -23.20
N TYR A 39 -8.98 -36.80 -23.17
CA TYR A 39 -8.28 -38.07 -22.94
C TYR A 39 -8.53 -38.65 -21.55
N ARG A 40 -8.61 -37.81 -20.50
CA ARG A 40 -8.99 -38.28 -19.16
C ARG A 40 -10.40 -38.85 -19.12
N ASN A 41 -11.36 -38.16 -19.75
CA ASN A 41 -12.74 -38.64 -19.81
C ASN A 41 -12.83 -39.94 -20.62
N TYR A 42 -12.12 -40.03 -21.74
CA TYR A 42 -12.03 -41.26 -22.53
C TYR A 42 -11.52 -42.43 -21.68
N LEU A 43 -10.39 -42.26 -20.99
CA LEU A 43 -9.80 -43.27 -20.12
C LEU A 43 -10.76 -43.71 -18.99
N ALA A 44 -11.49 -42.77 -18.40
CA ALA A 44 -12.43 -43.04 -17.31
C ALA A 44 -13.67 -43.83 -17.73
N HIS A 45 -13.96 -43.90 -19.03
CA HIS A 45 -15.09 -44.65 -19.59
C HIS A 45 -14.70 -46.01 -20.15
N LEU A 46 -13.42 -46.38 -20.09
CA LEU A 46 -12.97 -47.73 -20.42
C LEU A 46 -13.26 -48.67 -19.25
N ASP A 47 -13.80 -49.85 -19.52
CA ASP A 47 -14.25 -50.81 -18.50
C ASP A 47 -13.13 -51.26 -17.55
N ASP A 48 -11.88 -51.30 -18.03
CA ASP A 48 -10.71 -51.66 -17.26
C ASP A 48 -9.79 -50.46 -16.93
N GLY A 49 -10.14 -49.27 -17.42
CA GLY A 49 -9.36 -48.04 -17.27
C GLY A 49 -7.96 -48.10 -17.89
N LYS A 50 -7.73 -48.98 -18.88
CA LYS A 50 -6.41 -49.15 -19.52
C LYS A 50 -6.44 -48.72 -20.97
N VAL A 51 -5.33 -48.15 -21.41
CA VAL A 51 -5.04 -47.86 -22.82
C VAL A 51 -3.75 -48.57 -23.20
N ASP A 52 -3.63 -48.95 -24.46
CA ASP A 52 -2.38 -49.51 -24.96
C ASP A 52 -1.27 -48.44 -25.03
N THR A 53 -0.02 -48.89 -25.04
CA THR A 53 1.16 -48.03 -25.06
C THR A 53 1.21 -47.12 -26.29
N THR A 54 0.69 -47.58 -27.44
CA THR A 54 0.68 -46.81 -28.68
C THR A 54 -0.28 -45.63 -28.56
N TYR A 55 -1.51 -45.88 -28.09
CA TYR A 55 -2.50 -44.85 -27.85
C TYR A 55 -2.04 -43.86 -26.78
N PHE A 56 -1.45 -44.35 -25.68
CA PHE A 56 -0.86 -43.47 -24.66
C PHE A 56 0.19 -42.55 -25.28
N GLY A 57 1.11 -43.08 -26.09
CA GLY A 57 2.13 -42.30 -26.78
C GLY A 57 1.54 -41.22 -27.68
N THR A 58 0.52 -41.54 -28.47
CA THR A 58 -0.16 -40.56 -29.34
C THR A 58 -0.88 -39.48 -28.53
N ALA A 59 -1.65 -39.86 -27.51
CA ALA A 59 -2.36 -38.90 -26.65
C ALA A 59 -1.38 -38.00 -25.88
N TRP A 60 -0.26 -38.56 -25.43
CA TRP A 60 0.79 -37.83 -24.74
C TRP A 60 1.49 -36.82 -25.66
N LEU A 61 1.85 -37.23 -26.89
CA LEU A 61 2.41 -36.33 -27.90
C LEU A 61 1.43 -35.21 -28.26
N ASP A 62 0.14 -35.50 -28.46
CA ASP A 62 -0.86 -34.46 -28.77
C ASP A 62 -1.02 -33.42 -27.63
N ILE A 63 -0.69 -33.79 -26.38
CA ILE A 63 -0.65 -32.86 -25.24
C ILE A 63 0.69 -32.10 -25.17
N THR A 64 1.81 -32.75 -25.48
CA THR A 64 3.17 -32.28 -25.14
C THR A 64 3.96 -31.72 -26.31
N GLU A 65 3.78 -32.27 -27.51
CA GLU A 65 4.46 -31.88 -28.75
C GLU A 65 3.97 -30.53 -29.29
N VAL A 66 2.88 -30.01 -28.71
CA VAL A 66 2.54 -28.62 -28.87
C VAL A 66 3.63 -27.79 -28.17
N ASN A 67 4.57 -27.28 -28.97
CA ASN A 67 5.73 -26.43 -28.63
C ASN A 67 5.49 -25.23 -27.67
N HIS A 68 4.30 -25.09 -27.11
CA HIS A 68 3.94 -24.04 -26.16
C HIS A 68 4.40 -24.35 -24.72
N TRP A 69 4.66 -25.61 -24.31
CA TRP A 69 4.91 -25.88 -22.88
C TRP A 69 6.23 -25.27 -22.41
N ASP A 70 7.28 -25.32 -23.23
CA ASP A 70 8.54 -24.62 -22.95
C ASP A 70 8.36 -23.11 -22.96
N GLN A 71 7.59 -22.57 -23.91
CA GLN A 71 7.27 -21.14 -23.98
C GLN A 71 6.44 -20.68 -22.78
N THR A 72 5.45 -21.47 -22.38
CA THR A 72 4.56 -21.22 -21.23
C THR A 72 5.36 -21.26 -19.93
N ASN A 73 6.28 -22.21 -19.79
CA ASN A 73 7.17 -22.26 -18.64
C ASN A 73 8.09 -21.02 -18.58
N GLN A 74 8.60 -20.56 -19.72
CA GLN A 74 9.39 -19.32 -19.79
C GLN A 74 8.56 -18.07 -19.46
N GLU A 75 7.35 -17.96 -19.99
CA GLU A 75 6.41 -16.87 -19.67
C GLU A 75 6.10 -16.83 -18.17
N ILE A 76 5.75 -17.98 -17.58
CA ILE A 76 5.49 -18.11 -16.13
C ILE A 76 6.71 -17.65 -15.33
N MET A 77 7.91 -18.05 -15.73
CA MET A 77 9.14 -17.63 -15.05
C MET A 77 9.37 -16.11 -15.16
N LEU A 78 9.06 -15.51 -16.30
CA LEU A 78 9.16 -14.05 -16.50
C LEU A 78 8.13 -13.29 -15.65
N ASP A 79 6.91 -13.78 -15.58
CA ASP A 79 5.83 -13.19 -14.78
C ASP A 79 6.13 -13.29 -13.27
N ILE A 80 6.63 -14.46 -12.81
CA ILE A 80 7.09 -14.65 -11.43
C ILE A 80 8.22 -13.68 -11.11
N LYS A 81 9.19 -13.54 -12.02
CA LYS A 81 10.31 -12.62 -11.83
C LYS A 81 9.83 -11.17 -11.70
N ARG A 82 8.94 -10.73 -12.60
CA ARG A 82 8.35 -9.40 -12.57
C ARG A 82 7.60 -9.13 -11.28
N SER A 83 6.77 -10.08 -10.84
CA SER A 83 6.03 -9.95 -9.58
C SER A 83 6.97 -9.86 -8.37
N ASN A 84 8.06 -10.60 -8.36
CA ASN A 84 9.07 -10.51 -7.30
C ASN A 84 9.79 -9.14 -7.28
N ASP A 85 10.08 -8.58 -8.46
CA ASP A 85 10.67 -7.24 -8.58
C ASP A 85 9.70 -6.17 -8.05
N GLU A 86 8.42 -6.23 -8.42
CA GLU A 86 7.37 -5.36 -7.90
C GLU A 86 7.23 -5.46 -6.37
N ILE A 87 7.26 -6.69 -5.81
CA ILE A 87 7.22 -6.91 -4.36
C ILE A 87 8.44 -6.29 -3.67
N ARG A 88 9.63 -6.37 -4.30
CA ARG A 88 10.86 -5.78 -3.75
C ARG A 88 10.74 -4.25 -3.69
N GLU A 89 10.30 -3.63 -4.78
CA GLU A 89 10.10 -2.18 -4.85
C GLU A 89 9.04 -1.69 -3.84
N LEU A 90 7.95 -2.46 -3.68
CA LEU A 90 6.92 -2.15 -2.69
C LEU A 90 7.47 -2.22 -1.26
N LYS A 91 8.33 -3.20 -0.95
CA LYS A 91 8.99 -3.29 0.36
C LYS A 91 9.92 -2.11 0.62
N GLU A 92 10.67 -1.69 -0.39
CA GLU A 92 11.58 -0.53 -0.30
C GLU A 92 10.79 0.77 -0.08
N SER A 93 9.70 0.98 -0.82
CA SER A 93 8.83 2.15 -0.64
C SER A 93 8.16 2.17 0.74
N PHE A 94 7.70 1.02 1.24
CA PHE A 94 7.15 0.91 2.59
C PHE A 94 8.18 1.24 3.67
N ALA A 95 9.43 0.78 3.51
CA ALA A 95 10.52 1.12 4.42
C ALA A 95 10.81 2.63 4.44
N SER A 96 10.81 3.28 3.26
CA SER A 96 10.98 4.73 3.14
C SER A 96 9.82 5.50 3.78
N LEU A 97 8.58 5.07 3.54
CA LEU A 97 7.40 5.67 4.16
C LEU A 97 7.46 5.59 5.69
N LYS A 98 7.88 4.44 6.23
CA LYS A 98 8.04 4.26 7.68
C LYS A 98 9.08 5.22 8.28
N ARG A 99 10.18 5.50 7.57
CA ARG A 99 11.19 6.48 8.00
C ARG A 99 10.61 7.90 8.00
N SER A 100 9.96 8.30 6.91
CA SER A 100 9.32 9.61 6.80
C SER A 100 8.26 9.82 7.89
N TYR A 101 7.45 8.81 8.19
CA TYR A 101 6.48 8.88 9.28
C TYR A 101 7.18 9.09 10.64
N ALA A 102 8.27 8.37 10.92
CA ALA A 102 9.02 8.55 12.16
C ALA A 102 9.64 9.96 12.29
N GLU A 103 10.11 10.54 11.20
CA GLU A 103 10.62 11.92 11.16
C GLU A 103 9.50 12.94 11.39
N MET A 104 8.34 12.75 10.75
CA MET A 104 7.18 13.59 10.95
C MET A 104 6.71 13.59 12.42
N MET A 105 6.69 12.42 13.07
CA MET A 105 6.34 12.32 14.49
C MET A 105 7.31 13.09 15.39
N LYS A 106 8.62 13.04 15.10
CA LYS A 106 9.62 13.85 15.83
C LYS A 106 9.40 15.34 15.62
N SER A 107 9.15 15.76 14.39
CA SER A 107 8.86 17.16 14.05
C SER A 107 7.60 17.66 14.76
N GLN A 108 6.55 16.84 14.80
CA GLN A 108 5.32 17.16 15.52
C GLN A 108 5.55 17.33 17.02
N GLN A 109 6.39 16.48 17.63
CA GLN A 109 6.74 16.62 19.04
C GLN A 109 7.50 17.92 19.32
N LEU A 110 8.50 18.26 18.49
CA LEU A 110 9.24 19.53 18.62
C LEU A 110 8.32 20.75 18.47
N LEU A 111 7.35 20.69 17.56
CA LEU A 111 6.34 21.74 17.42
C LEU A 111 5.47 21.88 18.67
N GLN A 112 5.11 20.76 19.30
CA GLN A 112 4.36 20.78 20.56
C GLN A 112 5.17 21.42 21.69
N GLU A 113 6.43 21.03 21.85
CA GLU A 113 7.34 21.61 22.86
C GLU A 113 7.53 23.12 22.65
N SER A 114 7.71 23.56 21.40
CA SER A 114 7.80 24.99 21.07
C SER A 114 6.50 25.74 21.38
N HIS A 115 5.34 25.13 21.15
CA HIS A 115 4.05 25.73 21.44
C HIS A 115 3.87 25.93 22.96
N ASP A 116 4.25 24.94 23.76
CA ASP A 116 4.12 24.97 25.21
C ASP A 116 5.03 26.06 25.83
N LEU A 117 6.26 26.21 25.33
CA LEU A 117 7.18 27.29 25.73
C LEU A 117 6.62 28.68 25.40
N LEU A 118 6.12 28.87 24.18
CA LEU A 118 5.52 30.15 23.78
C LEU A 118 4.28 30.49 24.62
N GLN A 119 3.52 29.47 25.03
CA GLN A 119 2.36 29.66 25.90
C GLN A 119 2.79 30.05 27.32
N GLU A 120 3.85 29.46 27.84
CA GLU A 120 4.44 29.85 29.13
C GLU A 120 4.92 31.31 29.09
N ASP A 121 5.72 31.68 28.09
CA ASP A 121 6.19 33.06 27.88
C ASP A 121 5.03 34.05 27.78
N TYR A 122 3.98 33.71 27.02
CA TYR A 122 2.79 34.54 26.90
C TYR A 122 2.13 34.74 28.26
N THR A 123 1.96 33.68 29.06
CA THR A 123 1.34 33.81 30.39
C THR A 123 2.16 34.68 31.34
N HIS A 124 3.49 34.55 31.29
CA HIS A 124 4.41 35.35 32.10
C HIS A 124 4.29 36.84 31.77
N VAL A 125 4.43 37.20 30.48
CA VAL A 125 4.30 38.59 30.01
C VAL A 125 2.93 39.17 30.38
N THR A 126 1.87 38.38 30.22
CA THR A 126 0.51 38.83 30.54
C THR A 126 0.34 39.12 32.04
N LYS A 127 1.00 38.35 32.90
CA LYS A 127 1.03 38.57 34.36
C LYS A 127 1.79 39.84 34.71
N GLU A 128 3.00 40.01 34.19
CA GLU A 128 3.80 41.24 34.40
C GLU A 128 3.05 42.49 33.95
N MET A 129 2.39 42.44 32.79
CA MET A 129 1.57 43.55 32.30
C MET A 129 0.41 43.90 33.24
N LYS A 130 -0.21 42.91 33.91
CA LYS A 130 -1.25 43.16 34.92
C LYS A 130 -0.67 43.81 36.16
N GLU A 131 0.49 43.36 36.63
CA GLU A 131 1.19 43.92 37.80
C GLU A 131 1.64 45.36 37.54
N MET A 132 2.22 45.67 36.37
CA MET A 132 2.55 47.05 36.01
C MET A 132 1.32 47.97 35.97
N LYS A 133 0.19 47.46 35.45
CA LYS A 133 -1.08 48.22 35.44
C LYS A 133 -1.66 48.44 36.84
N SER A 134 -1.39 47.56 37.82
CA SER A 134 -1.80 47.81 39.21
C SER A 134 -0.93 48.86 39.89
N PHE A 135 0.40 48.83 39.68
CA PHE A 135 1.30 49.88 40.19
C PHE A 135 0.96 51.28 39.68
N GLN A 136 0.47 51.39 38.45
CA GLN A 136 0.08 52.68 37.86
C GLN A 136 -1.24 53.24 38.44
N LYS A 137 -2.05 52.40 39.12
CA LYS A 137 -3.30 52.81 39.75
C LYS A 137 -3.14 53.25 41.20
N ASP A 138 -1.99 53.01 41.83
CA ASP A 138 -1.74 53.48 43.19
C ASP A 138 -1.62 55.01 43.20
N PRO A 139 -2.49 55.73 43.93
CA PRO A 139 -2.46 57.18 43.96
C PRO A 139 -1.12 57.64 44.56
N VAL A 140 -0.44 58.55 43.85
CA VAL A 140 0.80 59.20 44.34
C VAL A 140 0.57 59.63 45.80
N PRO A 141 1.38 59.13 46.75
CA PRO A 141 1.20 59.43 48.16
C PRO A 141 1.09 60.94 48.40
N TRP A 142 0.13 61.38 49.21
CA TRP A 142 -0.17 62.80 49.47
C TRP A 142 1.06 63.63 49.84
N ASN A 143 2.04 63.01 50.51
CA ASN A 143 3.37 63.56 50.84
C ASN A 143 4.13 64.06 49.59
N ILE A 144 4.09 63.32 48.48
CA ILE A 144 4.83 63.65 47.26
C ILE A 144 4.10 64.74 46.47
N ARG A 145 2.76 64.73 46.48
CA ARG A 145 1.94 65.82 45.91
C ARG A 145 2.20 67.15 46.62
N GLY A 146 2.32 67.13 47.95
CA GLY A 146 2.69 68.32 48.75
C GLY A 146 4.05 68.89 48.36
N LYS A 147 5.09 68.04 48.28
CA LYS A 147 6.43 68.46 47.86
C LYS A 147 6.49 68.98 46.42
N LEU A 148 5.72 68.40 45.49
CA LEU A 148 5.64 68.88 44.09
C LEU A 148 4.91 70.22 43.97
N LEU A 149 3.91 70.48 44.83
CA LEU A 149 3.23 71.77 44.90
C LEU A 149 4.12 72.85 45.50
N GLU A 150 4.91 72.54 46.54
CA GLU A 150 5.92 73.45 47.10
C GLU A 150 6.99 73.83 46.08
N ILE A 151 7.49 72.86 45.31
CA ILE A 151 8.47 73.12 44.23
C ILE A 151 7.84 73.98 43.12
N LYS A 152 6.58 73.72 42.73
CA LYS A 152 5.88 74.54 41.73
C LYS A 152 5.60 75.95 42.22
N LEU A 153 5.23 76.14 43.49
CA LEU A 153 4.91 77.46 44.06
C LEU A 153 6.17 78.27 44.37
N GLY A 154 7.27 77.63 44.76
CA GLY A 154 8.57 78.26 44.98
C GLY A 154 9.31 78.68 43.70
N MET A 155 8.82 78.28 42.52
CA MET A 155 9.34 78.71 41.22
C MET A 155 8.65 79.97 40.65
N PHE A 156 7.62 80.50 41.33
CA PHE A 156 6.88 81.71 40.92
C PHE A 156 7.07 82.91 41.87
N GLN A 157 8.10 82.90 42.73
CA GLN A 157 8.58 84.06 43.50
C GLN A 157 9.92 84.54 42.94
#